data_AF-A0A350MR37-F1
#
_entry.id   AF-A0A350MR37-F1
#
_cell.length_a   1.000
_cell.length_b   1.000
_cell.length_c   1.000
_cell.angle_alpha   90.00
_cell.angle_beta   90.00
_cell.angle_gamma   90.00
#
_symmetry.space_group_name_H-M   'P 1'
#
loop_
_entity.id
_entity.type
_entity.pdbx_description
1 polymer ?
#
loop_
_entity_poly.entity_id
_entity_poly.type
_entity_poly.pdbx_seq_one_letter_code
_entity_poly.pdbx_strand_id
1 'polypeptide(L)' 'MSGPQSLLFSSLSEAREITEAWMEEYNAIRPRESLQGLPPYSFVEKIT' A
#
# COMPACT_ATOMS: atom_id res chain seq x y z
N MET A 1 -2.36 -18.81 22.23
CA MET A 1 -2.35 -17.35 21.99
C MET A 1 -1.06 -17.02 21.26
N SER A 2 -1.11 -16.77 19.94
CA SER A 2 0.09 -16.39 19.19
C SER A 2 0.53 -15.00 19.62
N GLY A 3 1.79 -14.86 20.02
CA GLY A 3 2.41 -13.57 20.34
C GLY A 3 2.51 -12.67 19.10
N PRO A 4 3.02 -11.43 19.27
CA PRO A 4 3.18 -10.50 18.16
C PRO A 4 4.02 -11.16 17.08
N GLN A 5 3.49 -11.22 15.86
CA GLN A 5 4.24 -11.70 14.71
C GLN A 5 5.48 -10.81 14.56
N SER A 6 6.66 -11.43 14.51
CA SER A 6 7.93 -10.74 14.29
C SER A 6 7.83 -9.88 13.03
N LEU A 7 7.96 -8.56 13.16
CA LEU A 7 7.98 -7.59 12.04
C LEU A 7 9.32 -7.62 11.27
N LEU A 8 10.05 -8.73 11.32
CA LEU A 8 11.35 -8.85 10.68
C LEU A 8 11.18 -9.55 9.35
N PHE A 9 11.59 -8.87 8.29
CA PHE A 9 11.78 -9.49 6.99
C PHE A 9 13.01 -10.40 7.03
N SER A 10 12.92 -11.55 6.37
CA SER A 10 13.99 -12.52 6.18
C SER A 10 15.06 -12.04 5.19
N SER A 11 14.72 -11.11 4.30
CA SER A 11 15.64 -10.51 3.32
C SER A 11 15.16 -9.14 2.82
N LEU A 12 16.06 -8.39 2.18
CA LEU A 12 15.69 -7.15 1.47
C LEU A 12 14.76 -7.41 0.28
N SER A 13 14.88 -8.57 -0.36
CA SER A 13 13.99 -8.96 -1.47
C SER A 13 12.56 -9.16 -1.00
N GLU A 14 12.37 -9.88 0.10
CA GLU A 14 11.04 -10.06 0.71
C GLU A 14 10.43 -8.71 1.13
N ALA A 15 11.23 -7.86 1.79
CA ALA A 15 10.77 -6.53 2.19
C ALA A 15 10.31 -5.72 0.96
N ARG A 16 11.06 -5.78 -0.14
CA ARG A 16 10.73 -5.11 -1.40
C ARG A 16 9.44 -5.64 -1.99
N GLU A 17 9.31 -6.96 -2.15
CA GLU A 17 8.13 -7.60 -2.74
C GLU A 17 6.85 -7.24 -1.97
N ILE A 18 6.89 -7.34 -0.63
CA ILE A 18 5.75 -6.98 0.23
C ILE A 18 5.43 -5.49 0.10
N THR A 19 6.45 -4.63 0.09
CA THR A 19 6.25 -3.17 0.01
C THR A 19 5.67 -2.78 -1.36
N GLU A 20 6.17 -3.35 -2.45
CA GLU A 20 5.70 -3.08 -3.81
C GLU A 20 4.25 -3.54 -3.98
N ALA A 21 3.91 -4.74 -3.51
CA ALA A 21 2.53 -5.23 -3.54
C ALA A 21 1.58 -4.34 -2.72
N TRP A 22 2.01 -3.91 -1.53
CA TRP A 22 1.21 -3.02 -0.69
C TRP A 22 1.04 -1.62 -1.30
N MET A 23 2.10 -1.05 -1.90
CA MET A 23 2.04 0.25 -2.56
C MET A 23 1.08 0.23 -3.74
N GLU A 24 1.10 -0.84 -4.54
CA GLU A 24 0.20 -0.97 -5.68
C GLU A 24 -1.27 -1.02 -5.23
N GLU A 25 -1.57 -1.84 -4.21
CA GLU A 25 -2.93 -1.90 -3.63
C GLU A 25 -3.35 -0.54 -3.06
N TYR A 26 -2.44 0.14 -2.35
CA TYR A 26 -2.70 1.45 -1.76
C TYR A 26 -3.03 2.50 -2.81
N ASN A 27 -2.21 2.58 -3.87
CA ASN A 27 -2.35 3.62 -4.89
C ASN A 27 -3.48 3.36 -5.87
N ALA A 28 -3.75 2.09 -6.20
CA ALA A 28 -4.72 1.72 -7.23
C ALA A 28 -6.13 1.43 -6.67
N ILE A 29 -6.24 0.94 -5.44
CA ILE A 29 -7.50 0.33 -4.95
C ILE A 29 -8.06 1.07 -3.73
N ARG A 30 -7.22 1.45 -2.77
CA ARG A 30 -7.70 1.92 -1.47
C ARG A 30 -8.21 3.37 -1.53
N PRO A 31 -9.50 3.64 -1.30
CA PRO A 31 -10.04 4.99 -1.34
C PRO A 31 -9.59 5.81 -0.13
N ARG A 32 -9.45 7.13 -0.29
CA ARG A 32 -9.13 8.06 0.80
C ARG A 32 -10.07 9.23 0.90
N GLU A 33 -10.56 9.48 2.11
CA GLU A 33 -11.47 10.59 2.42
C GLU A 33 -10.87 11.94 2.03
N SER A 34 -9.57 12.16 2.27
CA SER A 34 -8.85 13.37 1.86
C SER A 34 -8.79 13.55 0.33
N LEU A 35 -8.94 12.46 -0.43
CA LEU A 35 -9.00 12.44 -1.89
C LEU A 35 -10.45 12.29 -2.39
N GLN A 36 -11.43 12.74 -1.60
CA GLN A 36 -12.87 12.66 -1.92
C GLN A 36 -13.33 11.22 -2.19
N GLY A 37 -12.71 10.25 -1.51
CA GLY A 37 -13.02 8.82 -1.67
C GLY A 37 -12.33 8.16 -2.88
N LEU A 38 -11.41 8.84 -3.56
CA LEU A 38 -10.66 8.26 -4.66
C LEU A 38 -9.37 7.56 -4.18
N PRO A 39 -8.93 6.51 -4.88
CA PRO A 39 -7.55 6.04 -4.80
C PRO A 39 -6.57 7.10 -5.36
N PRO A 40 -5.31 7.12 -4.89
CA PRO A 40 -4.30 8.06 -5.35
C PRO A 40 -4.14 8.14 -6.88
N TYR A 41 -4.03 7.00 -7.59
CA TYR A 41 -3.85 7.03 -9.05
C TYR A 41 -5.06 7.68 -9.76
N SER A 42 -6.28 7.31 -9.38
CA SER A 42 -7.48 7.92 -9.95
C SER A 42 -7.63 9.40 -9.64
N PHE A 43 -7.09 9.86 -8.50
CA PHE A 43 -7.06 11.30 -8.19
C PHE A 43 -6.08 12.04 -9.10
N VAL A 44 -4.86 11.52 -9.30
CA VAL A 44 -3.84 12.11 -10.17
C VAL A 44 -4.34 12.25 -11.60
N GLU A 45 -5.01 11.23 -12.13
CA GLU A 45 -5.63 11.27 -13.46
C GLU A 45 -6.69 12.37 -13.62
N LYS A 46 -7.32 12.82 -12.54
CA LYS A 46 -8.33 13.89 -12.58
C LYS A 46 -7.75 15.29 -12.52
N ILE A 47 -6.50 15.44 -12.09
CA ILE A 47 -5.85 16.74 -11.89
C ILE A 47 -4.72 17.00 -12.89
N THR A 48 -4.41 16.04 -13.76
CA THR A 48 -3.44 16.15 -14.85
C THR A 48 -4.17 16.36 -16.16
#